data_AF-A0A7G6A9V1-F1
#
_entry.id   AF-A0A7G6A9V1-F1
#
_cell.length_a   1.000
_cell.length_b   1.000
_cell.length_c   1.000
_cell.angle_alpha   90.00
_cell.angle_beta   90.00
_cell.angle_gamma   90.00
#
_symmetry.space_group_name_H-M   'P 1'
#
loop_
_entity.id
_entity.type
_entity.pdbx_description
1 polymer ?
#
loop_
_entity_poly.entity_id
_entity_poly.type
_entity_poly.pdbx_seq_one_letter_code
_entity_poly.pdbx_strand_id
1 'polypeptide(L)'
;MLTLPVEAFVPQRHLSAQERQAFIAKRDRLFASCTPAEQYCLVSLGQWWCGRRQRLLATPNIFSESYLTEFKRRHFPWSGIKPRIGVRVLAATSVKIAAMEKWHGQRLQAAFVAQLEAMRRRGEHEVVMGVANYLRSLPVEFNTNGSPSLARQLEEMVNSCAQDATVDPKKRIASLIRTLQARSIGFDGELRAHVWKILLEVAEQDLAAAARLVDTHWQSKDSLPVLMTLHLHGNPGLALCLALAFQAHRPEFAADMMETSIQESVFMLAKCTAAERDPLAQSIDASCRTLASWTDMLRSGSAAAALQAIRCLLRHGNPEDDYWPQLGRFALDILQGLAPDGRRTHVNIGVMAQVAAYSPSGSPQEAEALALFEACATEALAVSEEWSFALQEMCSALAYASTVLEDKAISLRNVRMTVNPSHPLQQILERCVQAALDRAMARTSHDALGFLVSFTAMHWNEALTRKLHGILRDRFAYHMPASLAAAGKALKAAAMYQSSRQVADETYRTALWQETFDLLIPVLARVSPGDAAIARAAIGYNPRSDYI
;
A
#
# COMPACT_ATOMS: atom_id res chain seq x y z
N MET A 1 8.71 -26.55 28.70
CA MET A 1 8.88 -25.42 27.77
C MET A 1 10.37 -25.18 27.58
N LEU A 2 10.82 -25.07 26.33
CA LEU A 2 12.19 -24.64 26.04
C LEU A 2 12.31 -23.13 26.34
N THR A 3 13.46 -22.69 26.83
CA THR A 3 13.71 -21.27 27.12
C THR A 3 15.00 -20.82 26.44
N LEU A 4 14.94 -19.68 25.73
CA LEU A 4 16.13 -19.05 25.19
C LEU A 4 17.08 -18.59 26.32
N PRO A 5 18.40 -18.70 26.15
CA PRO A 5 19.35 -18.08 27.06
C PRO A 5 19.07 -16.58 27.19
N VAL A 6 19.17 -16.03 28.41
CA VAL A 6 18.85 -14.60 28.69
C VAL A 6 19.62 -13.64 27.79
N GLU A 7 20.88 -13.97 27.47
CA GLU A 7 21.74 -13.15 26.63
C GLU A 7 21.58 -13.38 25.12
N ALA A 8 20.84 -14.41 24.70
CA ALA A 8 20.76 -14.80 23.29
C ALA A 8 20.21 -13.66 22.42
N PHE A 9 20.96 -13.33 21.37
CA PHE A 9 20.59 -12.34 20.34
C PHE A 9 20.36 -10.91 20.86
N VAL A 10 20.78 -10.61 22.10
CA VAL A 10 20.73 -9.25 22.65
C VAL A 10 21.80 -8.40 21.95
N PRO A 11 21.49 -7.16 21.52
CA PRO A 11 22.48 -6.25 20.95
C PRO A 11 23.77 -6.19 21.77
N GLN A 12 24.91 -6.09 21.08
CA GLN A 12 26.19 -5.96 21.74
C GLN A 12 26.42 -4.56 22.29
N ARG A 13 25.80 -3.54 21.69
CA ARG A 13 25.81 -2.15 22.20
C ARG A 13 25.22 -2.04 23.60
N HIS A 14 25.65 -1.01 24.33
CA HIS A 14 25.06 -0.69 25.63
C HIS A 14 23.58 -0.30 25.46
N LEU A 15 22.69 -0.99 26.19
CA LEU A 15 21.27 -0.68 26.28
C LEU A 15 20.95 -0.24 27.71
N SER A 16 20.03 0.71 27.88
CA SER A 16 19.45 0.99 29.19
C SER A 16 18.69 -0.24 29.73
N ALA A 17 18.46 -0.30 31.05
CA ALA A 17 17.72 -1.41 31.65
C ALA A 17 16.31 -1.58 31.03
N GLN A 18 15.63 -0.46 30.76
CA GLN A 18 14.30 -0.44 30.15
C GLN A 18 14.33 -0.94 28.69
N GLU A 19 15.27 -0.46 27.87
CA GLU A 19 15.43 -0.92 26.48
C GLU A 19 15.76 -2.41 26.42
N ARG A 20 16.63 -2.87 27.33
CA ARG A 20 17.01 -4.27 27.44
C ARG A 20 15.82 -5.15 27.82
N GLN A 21 15.01 -4.72 28.79
CA GLN A 21 13.81 -5.44 29.20
C GLN A 21 12.77 -5.49 28.08
N ALA A 22 12.52 -4.37 27.40
CA ALA A 22 11.61 -4.31 26.25
C ALA A 22 12.09 -5.21 25.10
N PHE A 23 13.40 -5.24 24.86
CA PHE A 23 14.00 -6.13 23.87
C PHE A 23 13.79 -7.60 24.21
N ILE A 24 14.11 -8.01 25.44
CA ILE A 24 13.93 -9.39 25.91
C ILE A 24 12.45 -9.78 25.83
N ALA A 25 11.54 -8.92 26.27
CA ALA A 25 10.10 -9.17 26.18
C ALA A 25 9.63 -9.38 24.74
N LYS A 26 10.11 -8.55 23.78
CA LYS A 26 9.81 -8.72 22.36
C LYS A 26 10.37 -10.05 21.83
N ARG A 27 11.64 -10.35 22.12
CA ARG A 27 12.32 -11.58 21.72
C ARG A 27 11.56 -12.82 22.21
N ASP A 28 11.22 -12.86 23.49
CA ASP A 28 10.57 -14.01 24.11
C ASP A 28 9.12 -14.17 23.61
N ARG A 29 8.41 -13.06 23.33
CA ARG A 29 7.11 -13.10 22.66
C ARG A 29 7.21 -13.70 21.25
N LEU A 30 8.21 -13.29 20.47
CA LEU A 30 8.45 -13.86 19.13
C LEU A 30 8.78 -15.36 19.24
N PHE A 31 9.60 -15.76 20.22
CA PHE A 31 10.00 -17.14 20.43
C PHE A 31 8.83 -18.03 20.85
N ALA A 32 7.91 -17.49 21.66
CA ALA A 32 6.69 -18.19 22.04
C ALA A 32 5.77 -18.48 20.85
N SER A 33 5.86 -17.72 19.76
CA SER A 33 5.10 -17.95 18.52
C SER A 33 5.73 -18.99 17.58
N CYS A 34 6.98 -19.40 17.84
CA CYS A 34 7.69 -20.39 17.05
C CYS A 34 7.20 -21.82 17.33
N THR A 35 7.34 -22.70 16.34
CA THR A 35 7.07 -24.14 16.52
C THR A 35 8.12 -24.79 17.43
N PRO A 36 7.84 -25.96 18.03
CA PRO A 36 8.82 -26.66 18.88
C PRO A 36 10.17 -26.93 18.18
N ALA A 37 10.14 -27.24 16.87
CA ALA A 37 11.35 -27.47 16.07
C ALA A 37 12.15 -26.17 15.87
N GLU A 38 11.47 -25.07 15.55
CA GLU A 38 12.08 -23.73 15.46
C GLU A 38 12.66 -23.31 16.82
N GLN A 39 11.93 -23.54 17.92
CA GLN A 39 12.39 -23.23 19.27
C GLN A 39 13.66 -24.01 19.65
N TYR A 40 13.71 -25.30 19.34
CA TYR A 40 14.89 -26.13 19.57
C TYR A 40 16.11 -25.61 18.82
N CYS A 41 15.93 -25.29 17.53
CA CYS A 41 16.98 -24.68 16.71
C CYS A 41 17.46 -23.33 17.29
N LEU A 42 16.52 -22.44 17.64
CA LEU A 42 16.83 -21.13 18.21
C LEU A 42 17.55 -21.22 19.56
N VAL A 43 17.21 -22.19 20.41
CA VAL A 43 17.91 -22.44 21.67
C VAL A 43 19.35 -22.90 21.39
N SER A 44 19.54 -23.85 20.48
CA SER A 44 20.87 -24.33 20.08
C SER A 44 21.73 -23.20 19.51
N LEU A 45 21.19 -22.42 18.57
CA LEU A 45 21.86 -21.24 18.00
C LEU A 45 22.13 -20.18 19.06
N GLY A 46 21.20 -19.96 19.99
CA GLY A 46 21.34 -19.00 21.08
C GLY A 46 22.45 -19.39 22.06
N GLN A 47 22.55 -20.67 22.43
CA GLN A 47 23.63 -21.20 23.27
C GLN A 47 24.98 -21.05 22.57
N TRP A 48 25.05 -21.43 21.29
CA TRP A 48 26.24 -21.27 20.47
C TRP A 48 26.68 -19.80 20.37
N TRP A 49 25.73 -18.90 20.13
CA TRP A 49 25.97 -17.46 19.99
C TRP A 49 26.45 -16.86 21.31
N CYS A 50 25.81 -17.21 22.43
CA CYS A 50 26.21 -16.75 23.77
C CYS A 50 27.63 -17.21 24.12
N GLY A 51 27.99 -18.46 23.80
CA GLY A 51 29.32 -19.02 24.06
C GLY A 51 30.45 -18.40 23.24
N ARG A 52 30.14 -17.61 22.20
CA ARG A 52 31.13 -17.00 21.29
C ARG A 52 31.05 -15.48 21.22
N ARG A 53 30.26 -14.86 22.09
CA ARG A 53 30.10 -13.40 22.14
C ARG A 53 31.40 -12.75 22.61
N GLN A 54 32.00 -11.94 21.74
CA GLN A 54 33.13 -11.07 22.10
C GLN A 54 32.60 -9.75 22.66
N ARG A 55 33.26 -9.21 23.69
CA ARG A 55 32.87 -7.96 24.36
C ARG A 55 34.04 -6.99 24.56
N LEU A 56 35.17 -7.17 23.86
CA LEU A 56 36.40 -6.43 24.19
C LEU A 56 36.27 -4.92 23.92
N LEU A 57 35.57 -4.50 22.85
CA LEU A 57 35.29 -3.08 22.59
C LEU A 57 33.81 -2.68 22.68
N ALA A 58 32.90 -3.64 22.88
CA ALA A 58 31.46 -3.38 22.93
C ALA A 58 31.01 -2.61 24.19
N THR A 59 31.80 -2.69 25.26
CA THR A 59 31.62 -1.90 26.50
C THR A 59 32.67 -0.79 26.59
N PRO A 60 32.30 0.42 27.07
CA PRO A 60 33.26 1.49 27.33
C PRO A 60 34.44 0.97 28.16
N ASN A 61 35.64 1.20 27.64
CA ASN A 61 36.90 0.80 28.25
C ASN A 61 38.03 1.74 27.84
N ILE A 62 39.19 1.59 28.49
CA ILE A 62 40.34 2.47 28.31
C ILE A 62 40.82 2.58 26.86
N PHE A 63 40.67 1.53 26.04
CA PHE A 63 41.03 1.57 24.61
C PHE A 63 40.03 2.40 23.81
N SER A 64 38.73 2.18 24.03
CA SER A 64 37.65 2.94 23.35
C SER A 64 37.67 4.43 23.71
N GLU A 65 37.95 4.77 24.98
CA GLU A 65 38.08 6.15 25.45
C GLU A 65 39.34 6.83 24.87
N SER A 66 40.45 6.09 24.82
CA SER A 66 41.69 6.57 24.20
C SER A 66 41.51 6.81 22.70
N TYR A 67 40.82 5.91 22.01
CA TYR A 67 40.46 6.06 20.60
C TYR A 67 39.58 7.30 20.37
N LEU A 68 38.53 7.49 21.17
CA LEU A 68 37.66 8.66 21.07
C LEU A 68 38.43 9.96 21.32
N THR A 69 39.38 9.95 22.25
CA THR A 69 40.23 11.11 22.56
C THR A 69 41.13 11.46 21.37
N GLU A 70 41.75 10.46 20.73
CA GLU A 70 42.58 10.67 19.53
C GLU A 70 41.73 11.06 18.31
N PHE A 71 40.54 10.48 18.16
CA PHE A 71 39.57 10.85 17.12
C PHE A 71 39.15 12.32 17.27
N LYS A 72 38.81 12.76 18.48
CA LYS A 72 38.46 14.15 18.77
C LYS A 72 39.61 15.10 18.46
N ARG A 73 40.84 14.74 18.80
CA ARG A 73 42.03 15.51 18.40
C ARG A 73 42.15 15.63 16.87
N ARG A 74 41.94 14.54 16.13
CA ARG A 74 42.13 14.49 14.67
C ARG A 74 41.04 15.23 13.89
N HIS A 75 39.78 15.09 14.31
CA HIS A 75 38.62 15.61 13.56
C HIS A 75 38.02 16.87 14.18
N PHE A 76 38.33 17.19 15.43
CA PHE A 76 37.88 18.41 16.13
C PHE A 76 39.06 19.13 16.78
N PRO A 77 39.99 19.70 15.98
CA PRO A 77 41.24 20.29 16.46
C PRO A 77 41.02 21.49 17.40
N TRP A 78 39.85 22.16 17.33
CA TRP A 78 39.44 23.23 18.24
C TRP A 78 39.11 22.76 19.67
N SER A 79 39.03 21.45 19.92
CA SER A 79 38.74 20.90 21.25
C SER A 79 39.87 21.08 22.28
N GLY A 80 41.06 21.51 21.86
CA GLY A 80 42.21 21.76 22.75
C GLY A 80 42.84 20.51 23.37
N ILE A 81 42.34 19.31 23.02
CA ILE A 81 42.79 18.04 23.60
C ILE A 81 44.20 17.67 23.08
N LYS A 82 45.17 17.53 23.99
CA LYS A 82 46.53 17.03 23.71
C LYS A 82 46.74 15.66 24.37
N PRO A 83 46.41 14.55 23.70
CA PRO A 83 46.55 13.22 24.28
C PRO A 83 48.04 12.87 24.49
N ARG A 84 48.35 12.34 25.67
CA ARG A 84 49.69 11.83 26.04
C ARG A 84 50.06 10.63 25.15
N ILE A 85 51.36 10.32 25.06
CA ILE A 85 51.88 9.20 24.24
C ILE A 85 51.18 7.88 24.57
N GLY A 86 50.96 7.58 25.85
CA GLY A 86 50.22 6.39 26.29
C GLY A 86 48.79 6.30 25.73
N VAL A 87 48.07 7.42 25.66
CA VAL A 87 46.72 7.49 25.07
C VAL A 87 46.75 7.20 23.57
N ARG A 88 47.78 7.70 22.85
CA ARG A 88 47.95 7.40 21.41
C ARG A 88 48.26 5.93 21.16
N VAL A 89 49.10 5.32 21.99
CA VAL A 89 49.41 3.89 21.91
C VAL A 89 48.15 3.06 22.16
N LEU A 90 47.37 3.38 23.20
CA LEU A 90 46.11 2.71 23.49
C LEU A 90 45.08 2.89 22.36
N ALA A 91 45.00 4.08 21.76
CA ALA A 91 44.15 4.34 20.60
C ALA A 91 44.56 3.49 19.38
N ALA A 92 45.86 3.39 19.09
CA ALA A 92 46.37 2.54 18.01
C ALA A 92 46.09 1.05 18.27
N THR A 93 46.21 0.61 19.52
CA THR A 93 45.84 -0.75 19.93
C THR A 93 44.33 -0.98 19.77
N SER A 94 43.49 0.00 20.08
CA SER A 94 42.03 -0.08 19.84
C SER A 94 41.70 -0.35 18.37
N VAL A 95 42.42 0.26 17.44
CA VAL A 95 42.23 0.01 15.99
C VAL A 95 42.59 -1.43 15.62
N LYS A 96 43.67 -1.97 16.20
CA LYS A 96 44.07 -3.38 15.99
C LYS A 96 43.07 -4.35 16.59
N ILE A 97 42.58 -4.09 17.81
CA ILE A 97 41.53 -4.88 18.45
C ILE A 97 40.25 -4.84 17.61
N ALA A 98 39.84 -3.68 17.13
CA ALA A 98 38.66 -3.55 16.26
C ALA A 98 38.81 -4.35 14.95
N ALA A 99 39.99 -4.35 14.34
CA ALA A 99 40.26 -5.16 13.15
C ALA A 99 40.17 -6.67 13.44
N MET A 100 40.68 -7.11 14.60
CA MET A 100 40.60 -8.50 15.05
C MET A 100 39.16 -8.92 15.36
N GLU A 101 38.41 -8.12 16.13
CA GLU A 101 37.00 -8.37 16.43
C GLU A 101 36.16 -8.41 15.15
N LYS A 102 36.45 -7.54 14.18
CA LYS A 102 35.79 -7.57 12.86
C LYS A 102 36.07 -8.89 12.12
N TRP A 103 37.33 -9.30 12.02
CA TRP A 103 37.70 -10.55 11.35
C TRP A 103 37.08 -11.77 12.03
N HIS A 104 37.10 -11.80 13.37
CA HIS A 104 36.47 -12.87 14.13
C HIS A 104 34.95 -12.86 13.95
N GLY A 105 34.33 -11.68 14.00
CA GLY A 105 32.92 -11.44 13.74
C GLY A 105 32.46 -11.97 12.39
N GLN A 106 33.23 -11.72 11.32
CA GLN A 106 32.95 -12.28 9.99
C GLN A 106 32.98 -13.81 9.99
N ARG A 107 33.95 -14.44 10.66
CA ARG A 107 34.02 -15.90 10.77
C ARG A 107 32.88 -16.48 11.59
N LEU A 108 32.47 -15.81 12.66
CA LEU A 108 31.31 -16.21 13.45
C LEU A 108 30.02 -16.09 12.64
N GLN A 109 29.81 -14.98 11.92
CA GLN A 109 28.66 -14.83 11.04
C GLN A 109 28.64 -15.95 9.99
N ALA A 110 29.76 -16.23 9.33
CA ALA A 110 29.86 -17.30 8.35
C ALA A 110 29.56 -18.68 8.96
N ALA A 111 30.07 -18.97 10.16
CA ALA A 111 29.78 -20.23 10.86
C ALA A 111 28.32 -20.34 11.32
N PHE A 112 27.69 -19.22 11.67
CA PHE A 112 26.28 -19.15 12.04
C PHE A 112 25.37 -19.42 10.85
N VAL A 113 25.66 -18.76 9.72
CA VAL A 113 24.99 -18.96 8.43
C VAL A 113 25.17 -20.39 7.94
N ALA A 114 26.38 -20.95 8.04
CA ALA A 114 26.66 -22.33 7.66
C ALA A 114 25.86 -23.37 8.47
N GLN A 115 25.51 -23.09 9.73
CA GLN A 115 24.63 -23.97 10.51
C GLN A 115 23.21 -23.98 9.94
N LEU A 116 22.67 -22.82 9.58
CA LEU A 116 21.37 -22.72 8.93
C LEU A 116 21.38 -23.38 7.55
N GLU A 117 22.46 -23.21 6.76
CA GLU A 117 22.61 -23.91 5.49
C GLU A 117 22.68 -25.43 5.65
N ALA A 118 23.36 -25.91 6.69
CA ALA A 118 23.45 -27.34 6.96
C ALA A 118 22.08 -27.94 7.30
N MET A 119 21.24 -27.21 8.04
CA MET A 119 19.84 -27.60 8.30
C MET A 119 19.01 -27.61 7.03
N ARG A 120 19.17 -26.58 6.19
CA ARG A 120 18.52 -26.51 4.88
C ARG A 120 18.87 -27.74 4.02
N ARG A 121 20.16 -28.09 3.94
CA ARG A 121 20.64 -29.28 3.20
C ARG A 121 20.11 -30.62 3.75
N ARG A 122 19.66 -30.66 5.01
CA ARG A 122 19.01 -31.83 5.64
C ARG A 122 17.50 -31.90 5.38
N GLY A 123 16.93 -30.93 4.67
CA GLY A 123 15.51 -30.89 4.33
C GLY A 123 14.66 -30.05 5.30
N GLU A 124 15.24 -29.42 6.32
CA GLU A 124 14.51 -28.67 7.37
C GLU A 124 14.15 -27.23 6.94
N HIS A 125 13.67 -27.05 5.71
CA HIS A 125 13.47 -25.73 5.09
C HIS A 125 12.44 -24.87 5.82
N GLU A 126 11.34 -25.47 6.28
CA GLU A 126 10.28 -24.76 7.02
C GLU A 126 10.78 -24.23 8.37
N VAL A 127 11.69 -24.99 9.02
CA VAL A 127 12.34 -24.61 10.27
C VAL A 127 13.34 -23.50 10.01
N VAL A 128 14.22 -23.67 9.01
CA VAL A 128 15.20 -22.64 8.61
C VAL A 128 14.50 -21.33 8.26
N MET A 129 13.37 -21.38 7.55
CA MET A 129 12.58 -20.22 7.21
C MET A 129 12.03 -19.48 8.44
N GLY A 130 11.42 -20.21 9.39
CA GLY A 130 10.92 -19.63 10.63
C GLY A 130 12.05 -19.03 11.49
N VAL A 131 13.16 -19.77 11.63
CA VAL A 131 14.35 -19.36 12.39
C VAL A 131 15.02 -18.13 11.77
N ALA A 132 15.26 -18.13 10.46
CA ALA A 132 15.90 -17.02 9.75
C ALA A 132 15.04 -15.75 9.85
N ASN A 133 13.73 -15.86 9.74
CA ASN A 133 12.84 -14.71 9.88
C ASN A 133 12.73 -14.21 11.33
N TYR A 134 12.70 -15.11 12.31
CA TYR A 134 12.83 -14.75 13.72
C TYR A 134 14.10 -13.91 13.94
N LEU A 135 15.23 -14.37 13.42
CA LEU A 135 16.53 -13.70 13.56
C LEU A 135 16.56 -12.36 12.81
N ARG A 136 15.98 -12.25 11.60
CA ARG A 136 15.84 -10.97 10.89
C ARG A 136 14.98 -9.95 11.66
N SER A 137 14.10 -10.42 12.55
CA SER A 137 13.26 -9.55 13.39
C SER A 137 14.00 -8.99 14.61
N LEU A 138 15.24 -9.46 14.81
CA LEU A 138 16.14 -9.07 15.87
C LEU A 138 17.42 -8.43 15.26
N PRO A 139 18.02 -7.44 15.93
CA PRO A 139 19.32 -6.87 15.58
C PRO A 139 20.46 -7.82 16.01
N VAL A 140 20.58 -8.98 15.37
CA VAL A 140 21.66 -9.93 15.67
C VAL A 140 22.99 -9.37 15.16
N GLU A 141 23.89 -9.03 16.07
CA GLU A 141 25.16 -8.35 15.76
C GLU A 141 26.37 -9.28 15.83
N PHE A 142 27.22 -9.21 14.80
CA PHE A 142 28.52 -9.88 14.70
C PHE A 142 29.69 -8.91 14.46
N ASN A 143 29.54 -7.60 14.72
CA ASN A 143 30.59 -6.57 14.55
C ASN A 143 31.22 -6.51 13.14
N THR A 144 30.40 -6.63 12.10
CA THR A 144 30.86 -6.61 10.69
C THR A 144 30.50 -5.31 9.99
N ASN A 145 31.49 -4.46 9.67
CA ASN A 145 31.31 -3.34 8.73
C ASN A 145 31.83 -3.74 7.35
N GLY A 146 30.93 -4.06 6.40
CA GLY A 146 31.26 -4.27 4.98
C GLY A 146 31.14 -5.70 4.41
N SER A 147 30.59 -6.67 5.13
CA SER A 147 30.06 -7.93 4.54
C SER A 147 28.61 -7.73 4.08
N PRO A 148 28.02 -8.64 3.27
CA PRO A 148 26.55 -8.68 3.16
C PRO A 148 25.98 -8.70 4.57
N SER A 149 25.04 -7.79 4.85
CA SER A 149 24.40 -7.76 6.16
C SER A 149 23.78 -9.14 6.41
N LEU A 150 23.91 -9.64 7.64
CA LEU A 150 23.28 -10.90 8.03
C LEU A 150 21.79 -10.92 7.63
N ALA A 151 21.11 -9.77 7.77
CA ALA A 151 19.72 -9.60 7.35
C ALA A 151 19.48 -10.01 5.88
N ARG A 152 20.36 -9.61 4.96
CA ARG A 152 20.25 -9.96 3.53
C ARG A 152 20.53 -11.44 3.27
N GLN A 153 21.50 -12.03 3.96
CA GLN A 153 21.79 -13.47 3.84
C GLN A 153 20.61 -14.32 4.37
N LEU A 154 20.01 -13.91 5.48
CA LEU A 154 18.82 -14.58 6.03
C LEU A 154 17.60 -14.39 5.12
N GLU A 155 17.47 -13.24 4.45
CA GLU A 155 16.42 -12.98 3.46
C GLU A 155 16.57 -13.87 2.23
N GLU A 156 17.78 -13.96 1.66
CA GLU A 156 18.12 -14.88 0.57
C GLU A 156 17.79 -16.34 0.95
N MET A 157 18.08 -16.74 2.19
CA MET A 157 17.71 -18.08 2.70
C MET A 157 16.21 -18.30 2.77
N VAL A 158 15.46 -17.34 3.31
CA VAL A 158 14.01 -17.43 3.41
C VAL A 158 13.38 -17.53 2.03
N ASN A 159 13.79 -16.67 1.10
CA ASN A 159 13.34 -16.69 -0.29
C ASN A 159 13.65 -18.03 -0.94
N SER A 160 14.86 -18.56 -0.76
CA SER A 160 15.23 -19.87 -1.29
C SER A 160 14.42 -21.01 -0.68
N CYS A 161 14.15 -20.99 0.63
CA CYS A 161 13.34 -22.03 1.29
C CYS A 161 11.86 -21.94 0.89
N ALA A 162 11.33 -20.73 0.68
CA ALA A 162 9.97 -20.52 0.21
C ALA A 162 9.76 -21.06 -1.21
N GLN A 163 10.77 -20.93 -2.07
CA GLN A 163 10.76 -21.39 -3.46
C GLN A 163 11.09 -22.90 -3.63
N ASP A 164 11.50 -23.58 -2.55
CA ASP A 164 11.92 -24.97 -2.65
C ASP A 164 10.71 -25.93 -2.75
N ALA A 165 10.46 -26.40 -3.97
CA ALA A 165 9.37 -27.31 -4.29
C ALA A 165 9.51 -28.71 -3.65
N THR A 166 10.67 -29.08 -3.10
CA THR A 166 10.87 -30.38 -2.42
C THR A 166 10.15 -30.46 -1.08
N VAL A 167 9.75 -29.32 -0.51
CA VAL A 167 9.08 -29.24 0.79
C VAL A 167 7.58 -29.07 0.58
N ASP A 168 6.79 -29.79 1.38
CA ASP A 168 5.33 -29.69 1.41
C ASP A 168 4.89 -28.21 1.45
N PRO A 169 4.16 -27.72 0.43
CA PRO A 169 3.73 -26.32 0.37
C PRO A 169 2.85 -25.93 1.56
N LYS A 170 2.11 -26.87 2.18
CA LYS A 170 1.33 -26.61 3.40
C LYS A 170 2.23 -26.22 4.57
N LYS A 171 3.39 -26.86 4.71
CA LYS A 171 4.39 -26.52 5.74
C LYS A 171 5.06 -25.19 5.43
N ARG A 172 5.41 -24.94 4.16
CA ARG A 172 6.02 -23.67 3.72
C ARG A 172 5.09 -22.50 3.98
N ILE A 173 3.84 -22.56 3.52
CA ILE A 173 2.89 -21.45 3.70
C ILE A 173 2.58 -21.21 5.18
N ALA A 174 2.43 -22.27 5.99
CA ALA A 174 2.19 -22.12 7.42
C ALA A 174 3.36 -21.41 8.13
N SER A 175 4.61 -21.72 7.75
CA SER A 175 5.80 -21.06 8.31
C SER A 175 5.92 -19.59 7.86
N LEU A 176 5.59 -19.28 6.60
CA LEU A 176 5.52 -17.90 6.11
C LEU A 176 4.43 -17.08 6.82
N ILE A 177 3.21 -17.61 6.94
CA ILE A 177 2.09 -16.92 7.59
C ILE A 177 2.44 -16.59 9.05
N ARG A 178 2.92 -17.58 9.82
CA ARG A 178 3.33 -17.37 11.22
C ARG A 178 4.37 -16.25 11.34
N THR A 179 5.35 -16.25 10.44
CA THR A 179 6.38 -15.22 10.38
C THR A 179 5.79 -13.84 10.14
N LEU A 180 4.91 -13.71 9.14
CA LEU A 180 4.33 -12.43 8.74
C LEU A 180 3.47 -11.84 9.86
N GLN A 181 2.74 -12.68 10.60
CA GLN A 181 1.91 -12.27 11.74
C GLN A 181 2.74 -11.82 12.96
N ALA A 182 3.93 -12.39 13.16
CA ALA A 182 4.80 -12.02 14.28
C ALA A 182 5.45 -10.63 14.10
N ARG A 183 5.45 -10.07 12.88
CA ARG A 183 6.07 -8.77 12.55
C ARG A 183 5.03 -7.67 12.44
N SER A 184 5.12 -6.67 13.31
CA SER A 184 4.25 -5.48 13.24
C SER A 184 4.80 -4.31 12.40
N ILE A 185 6.07 -4.32 11.96
CA ILE A 185 6.74 -3.08 11.48
C ILE A 185 7.69 -3.30 10.29
N GLY A 186 7.30 -4.03 9.25
CA GLY A 186 8.15 -4.12 8.05
C GLY A 186 7.36 -4.47 6.79
N PHE A 187 7.50 -3.64 5.77
CA PHE A 187 6.92 -3.87 4.44
C PHE A 187 7.82 -4.87 3.69
N ASP A 188 7.70 -6.16 3.99
CA ASP A 188 8.47 -7.22 3.33
C ASP A 188 7.71 -7.72 2.08
N GLY A 189 7.75 -6.91 1.02
CA GLY A 189 6.97 -7.12 -0.20
C GLY A 189 7.29 -8.44 -0.92
N GLU A 190 8.55 -8.88 -0.88
CA GLU A 190 8.98 -10.13 -1.54
C GLU A 190 8.44 -11.37 -0.81
N LEU A 191 8.49 -11.40 0.52
CA LEU A 191 7.94 -12.52 1.29
C LEU A 191 6.44 -12.70 1.09
N ARG A 192 5.70 -11.58 1.01
CA ARG A 192 4.25 -11.61 0.80
C ARG A 192 3.90 -12.04 -0.63
N ALA A 193 4.75 -11.76 -1.62
CA ALA A 193 4.59 -12.31 -2.97
C ALA A 193 4.75 -13.85 -3.01
N HIS A 194 5.59 -14.43 -2.15
CA HIS A 194 5.73 -15.88 -2.03
C HIS A 194 4.47 -16.58 -1.50
N VAL A 195 3.70 -15.92 -0.63
CA VAL A 195 2.46 -16.49 -0.07
C VAL A 195 1.49 -16.87 -1.18
N TRP A 196 1.31 -16.01 -2.19
CA TRP A 196 0.40 -16.26 -3.30
C TRP A 196 0.82 -17.44 -4.17
N LYS A 197 2.12 -17.57 -4.46
CA LYS A 197 2.66 -18.70 -5.24
C LYS A 197 2.44 -20.03 -4.51
N ILE A 198 2.78 -20.07 -3.23
CA ILE A 198 2.65 -21.29 -2.43
C ILE A 198 1.16 -21.59 -2.18
N LEU A 199 0.28 -20.58 -2.08
CA LEU A 199 -1.16 -20.79 -1.98
C LEU A 199 -1.71 -21.54 -3.20
N LEU A 200 -1.24 -21.19 -4.41
CA LEU A 200 -1.59 -21.92 -5.63
C LEU A 200 -1.09 -23.37 -5.56
N GLU A 201 0.16 -23.61 -5.14
CA GLU A 201 0.70 -24.97 -4.96
C GLU A 201 -0.11 -25.79 -3.94
N VAL A 202 -0.57 -25.16 -2.85
CA VAL A 202 -1.47 -25.83 -1.89
C VAL A 202 -2.82 -26.12 -2.54
N ALA A 203 -3.37 -25.21 -3.35
CA ALA A 203 -4.64 -25.42 -4.04
C ALA A 203 -4.59 -26.58 -5.03
N GLU A 204 -3.47 -26.73 -5.74
CA GLU A 204 -3.20 -27.85 -6.68
C GLU A 204 -3.11 -29.21 -5.95
N GLN A 205 -2.66 -29.22 -4.69
CA GLN A 205 -2.52 -30.45 -3.89
C GLN A 205 -3.75 -30.77 -3.03
N ASP A 206 -4.38 -29.75 -2.44
CA ASP A 206 -5.50 -29.85 -1.51
C ASP A 206 -6.26 -28.51 -1.47
N LEU A 207 -7.20 -28.38 -2.41
CA LEU A 207 -8.04 -27.19 -2.54
C LEU A 207 -8.84 -26.88 -1.28
N ALA A 208 -9.25 -27.88 -0.50
CA ALA A 208 -9.97 -27.66 0.75
C ALA A 208 -9.08 -27.02 1.82
N ALA A 209 -7.80 -27.42 1.90
CA ALA A 209 -6.82 -26.76 2.77
C ALA A 209 -6.53 -25.33 2.32
N ALA A 210 -6.38 -25.12 1.02
CA ALA A 210 -6.15 -23.78 0.45
C ALA A 210 -7.34 -22.85 0.72
N ALA A 211 -8.57 -23.34 0.56
CA ALA A 211 -9.80 -22.59 0.85
C ALA A 211 -9.88 -22.13 2.31
N ARG A 212 -9.48 -22.98 3.27
CA ARG A 212 -9.41 -22.58 4.69
C ARG A 212 -8.40 -21.45 4.94
N LEU A 213 -7.29 -21.43 4.21
CA LEU A 213 -6.31 -20.34 4.31
C LEU A 213 -6.90 -19.04 3.76
N VAL A 214 -7.61 -19.09 2.64
CA VAL A 214 -8.31 -17.93 2.07
C VAL A 214 -9.34 -17.38 3.07
N ASP A 215 -10.21 -18.24 3.61
CA ASP A 215 -11.23 -17.83 4.60
C ASP A 215 -10.63 -17.17 5.83
N THR A 216 -9.45 -17.62 6.26
CA THR A 216 -8.79 -17.12 7.46
C THR A 216 -8.08 -15.78 7.21
N HIS A 217 -7.54 -15.55 6.00
CA HIS A 217 -6.53 -14.52 5.79
C HIS A 217 -6.84 -13.46 4.73
N TRP A 218 -7.81 -13.67 3.83
CA TRP A 218 -8.11 -12.73 2.74
C TRP A 218 -8.87 -11.48 3.22
N GLN A 219 -9.96 -11.65 3.96
CA GLN A 219 -10.76 -10.54 4.48
C GLN A 219 -10.45 -10.18 5.94
N SER A 220 -9.24 -10.50 6.42
CA SER A 220 -8.84 -10.14 7.78
C SER A 220 -8.82 -8.61 7.95
N LYS A 221 -9.34 -8.13 9.09
CA LYS A 221 -9.31 -6.70 9.47
C LYS A 221 -7.97 -6.24 10.03
N ASP A 222 -6.94 -7.08 9.94
CA ASP A 222 -5.58 -6.71 10.34
C ASP A 222 -5.06 -5.55 9.49
N SER A 223 -4.27 -4.66 10.09
CA SER A 223 -3.69 -3.51 9.38
C SER A 223 -2.76 -3.90 8.21
N LEU A 224 -2.25 -5.14 8.21
CA LEU A 224 -1.41 -5.71 7.15
C LEU A 224 -1.83 -7.16 6.84
N PRO A 225 -2.94 -7.37 6.10
CA PRO A 225 -3.47 -8.69 5.79
C PRO A 225 -2.43 -9.57 5.11
N VAL A 226 -2.40 -10.87 5.44
CA VAL A 226 -1.42 -11.80 4.86
C VAL A 226 -1.62 -11.95 3.35
N LEU A 227 -2.88 -12.02 2.91
CA LEU A 227 -3.29 -12.11 1.51
C LEU A 227 -3.72 -10.74 0.98
N MET A 228 -2.78 -9.80 0.90
CA MET A 228 -3.01 -8.48 0.30
C MET A 228 -2.71 -8.52 -1.20
N THR A 229 -3.70 -8.18 -2.03
CA THR A 229 -3.63 -8.23 -3.52
C THR A 229 -2.54 -7.33 -4.10
N LEU A 230 -2.15 -6.26 -3.39
CA LEU A 230 -1.02 -5.40 -3.77
C LEU A 230 0.30 -6.19 -3.98
N HIS A 231 0.47 -7.36 -3.35
CA HIS A 231 1.64 -8.21 -3.55
C HIS A 231 1.59 -9.11 -4.79
N LEU A 232 0.49 -9.07 -5.54
CA LEU A 232 0.38 -9.67 -6.88
C LEU A 232 0.78 -8.69 -7.99
N HIS A 233 1.18 -7.46 -7.64
CA HIS A 233 1.54 -6.43 -8.59
C HIS A 233 2.63 -6.90 -9.57
N GLY A 234 2.39 -6.73 -10.87
CA GLY A 234 3.27 -7.20 -11.95
C GLY A 234 3.24 -8.71 -12.20
N ASN A 235 2.27 -9.45 -11.65
CA ASN A 235 2.13 -10.90 -11.86
C ASN A 235 0.69 -11.33 -12.17
N PRO A 236 0.09 -10.86 -13.29
CA PRO A 236 -1.29 -11.17 -13.65
C PRO A 236 -1.55 -12.67 -13.86
N GLY A 237 -0.57 -13.41 -14.38
CA GLY A 237 -0.71 -14.86 -14.61
C GLY A 237 -0.95 -15.65 -13.33
N LEU A 238 -0.28 -15.29 -12.22
CA LEU A 238 -0.50 -15.93 -10.93
C LEU A 238 -1.92 -15.66 -10.40
N ALA A 239 -2.41 -14.42 -10.54
CA ALA A 239 -3.77 -14.06 -10.17
C ALA A 239 -4.81 -14.83 -11.00
N LEU A 240 -4.59 -14.99 -12.30
CA LEU A 240 -5.44 -15.82 -13.17
C LEU A 240 -5.48 -17.29 -12.72
N CYS A 241 -4.33 -17.89 -12.45
CA CYS A 241 -4.25 -19.28 -11.99
C CYS A 241 -5.00 -19.48 -10.66
N LEU A 242 -4.85 -18.55 -9.71
CA LEU A 242 -5.59 -18.56 -8.45
C LEU A 242 -7.10 -18.40 -8.69
N ALA A 243 -7.52 -17.50 -9.57
CA ALA A 243 -8.93 -17.32 -9.90
C ALA A 243 -9.56 -18.62 -10.42
N LEU A 244 -8.91 -19.26 -11.39
CA LEU A 244 -9.38 -20.52 -11.98
C LEU A 244 -9.40 -21.67 -10.98
N ALA A 245 -8.37 -21.78 -10.12
CA ALA A 245 -8.28 -22.85 -9.13
C ALA A 245 -9.40 -22.77 -8.07
N PHE A 246 -9.83 -21.55 -7.69
CA PHE A 246 -10.78 -21.35 -6.60
C PHE A 246 -12.23 -21.12 -7.03
N GLN A 247 -12.50 -20.90 -8.33
CA GLN A 247 -13.83 -20.56 -8.86
C GLN A 247 -14.97 -21.39 -8.26
N ALA A 248 -14.83 -22.72 -8.25
CA ALA A 248 -15.89 -23.62 -7.80
C ALA A 248 -16.11 -23.64 -6.27
N HIS A 249 -15.10 -23.26 -5.48
CA HIS A 249 -15.13 -23.39 -4.01
C HIS A 249 -15.28 -22.06 -3.30
N ARG A 250 -14.69 -20.99 -3.85
CA ARG A 250 -14.68 -19.63 -3.29
C ARG A 250 -14.87 -18.63 -4.45
N PRO A 251 -16.09 -18.51 -4.99
CA PRO A 251 -16.36 -17.72 -6.19
C PRO A 251 -16.05 -16.22 -5.99
N GLU A 252 -16.28 -15.67 -4.80
CA GLU A 252 -15.96 -14.26 -4.51
C GLU A 252 -14.45 -13.99 -4.56
N PHE A 253 -13.66 -14.85 -3.93
CA PHE A 253 -12.19 -14.77 -3.98
C PHE A 253 -11.68 -14.95 -5.40
N ALA A 254 -12.25 -15.92 -6.15
CA ALA A 254 -11.88 -16.15 -7.53
C ALA A 254 -12.17 -14.94 -8.42
N ALA A 255 -13.31 -14.26 -8.22
CA ALA A 255 -13.63 -13.03 -8.91
C ALA A 255 -12.62 -11.91 -8.60
N ASP A 256 -12.28 -11.69 -7.33
CA ASP A 256 -11.27 -10.70 -6.92
C ASP A 256 -9.88 -10.97 -7.54
N MET A 257 -9.47 -12.24 -7.60
CA MET A 257 -8.23 -12.63 -8.28
C MET A 257 -8.30 -12.43 -9.79
N MET A 258 -9.45 -12.69 -10.42
CA MET A 258 -9.65 -12.45 -11.86
C MET A 258 -9.61 -10.95 -12.18
N GLU A 259 -10.24 -10.12 -11.36
CA GLU A 259 -10.16 -8.67 -11.46
C GLU A 259 -8.74 -8.16 -11.30
N THR A 260 -8.01 -8.70 -10.30
CA THR A 260 -6.58 -8.39 -10.09
C THR A 260 -5.76 -8.76 -11.32
N SER A 261 -5.99 -9.92 -11.93
CA SER A 261 -5.34 -10.34 -13.18
C SER A 261 -5.59 -9.34 -14.32
N ILE A 262 -6.84 -8.91 -14.50
CA ILE A 262 -7.23 -7.94 -15.54
C ILE A 262 -6.54 -6.59 -15.29
N GLN A 263 -6.62 -6.06 -14.07
CA GLN A 263 -6.04 -4.77 -13.70
C GLN A 263 -4.51 -4.75 -13.88
N GLU A 264 -3.83 -5.80 -13.43
CA GLU A 264 -2.38 -5.93 -13.58
C GLU A 264 -1.95 -6.12 -15.03
N SER A 265 -2.73 -6.86 -15.82
CA SER A 265 -2.50 -6.99 -17.27
C SER A 265 -2.65 -5.64 -17.98
N VAL A 266 -3.68 -4.85 -17.63
CA VAL A 266 -3.86 -3.49 -18.15
C VAL A 266 -2.70 -2.59 -17.74
N PHE A 267 -2.26 -2.65 -16.48
CA PHE A 267 -1.10 -1.88 -16.03
C PHE A 267 0.19 -2.25 -16.77
N MET A 268 0.41 -3.53 -17.05
CA MET A 268 1.54 -4.00 -17.85
C MET A 268 1.44 -3.55 -19.31
N LEU A 269 0.23 -3.50 -19.88
CA LEU A 269 -0.01 -3.06 -21.26
C LEU A 269 0.43 -1.60 -21.49
N ALA A 270 0.28 -0.74 -20.48
CA ALA A 270 0.75 0.65 -20.54
C ALA A 270 2.28 0.77 -20.61
N LYS A 271 3.01 -0.30 -20.28
CA LYS A 271 4.48 -0.30 -20.13
C LYS A 271 5.20 -1.21 -21.12
N CYS A 272 4.48 -2.11 -21.78
CA CYS A 272 5.08 -3.14 -22.63
C CYS A 272 5.42 -2.63 -24.04
N THR A 273 6.33 -3.34 -24.70
CA THR A 273 6.73 -3.06 -26.08
C THR A 273 5.59 -3.40 -27.05
N ALA A 274 5.63 -2.88 -28.29
CA ALA A 274 4.60 -3.15 -29.29
C ALA A 274 4.38 -4.66 -29.55
N ALA A 275 5.45 -5.47 -29.47
CA ALA A 275 5.38 -6.92 -29.69
C ALA A 275 4.65 -7.69 -28.56
N GLU A 276 4.57 -7.13 -27.36
CA GLU A 276 3.95 -7.76 -26.19
C GLU A 276 2.49 -7.30 -25.97
N ARG A 277 2.03 -6.29 -26.73
CA ARG A 277 0.70 -5.69 -26.56
C ARG A 277 -0.42 -6.63 -26.97
N ASP A 278 -0.33 -7.23 -28.15
CA ASP A 278 -1.43 -8.06 -28.69
C ASP A 278 -1.70 -9.31 -27.83
N PRO A 279 -0.68 -10.08 -27.39
CA PRO A 279 -0.92 -11.23 -26.50
C PRO A 279 -1.54 -10.82 -25.16
N LEU A 280 -1.13 -9.67 -24.61
CA LEU A 280 -1.64 -9.18 -23.33
C LEU A 280 -3.08 -8.67 -23.46
N ALA A 281 -3.41 -7.98 -24.57
CA ALA A 281 -4.77 -7.58 -24.88
C ALA A 281 -5.71 -8.79 -25.06
N GLN A 282 -5.25 -9.84 -25.77
CA GLN A 282 -6.00 -11.10 -25.90
C GLN A 282 -6.23 -11.78 -24.55
N SER A 283 -5.22 -11.75 -23.66
CA SER A 283 -5.34 -12.29 -22.30
C SER A 283 -6.36 -11.53 -21.45
N ILE A 284 -6.39 -10.19 -21.56
CA ILE A 284 -7.40 -9.35 -20.90
C ILE A 284 -8.79 -9.74 -21.39
N ASP A 285 -9.00 -9.86 -22.70
CA ASP A 285 -10.30 -10.19 -23.27
C ASP A 285 -10.78 -11.59 -22.87
N ALA A 286 -9.87 -12.58 -22.85
CA ALA A 286 -10.17 -13.92 -22.38
C ALA A 286 -10.55 -13.94 -20.88
N SER A 287 -9.84 -13.16 -20.07
CA SER A 287 -10.12 -13.01 -18.64
C SER A 287 -11.47 -12.33 -18.40
N CYS A 288 -11.80 -11.28 -19.17
CA CYS A 288 -13.11 -10.63 -19.13
C CYS A 288 -14.24 -11.58 -19.55
N ARG A 289 -14.10 -12.35 -20.64
CA ARG A 289 -15.10 -13.37 -21.02
C ARG A 289 -15.31 -14.41 -19.91
N THR A 290 -14.22 -14.84 -19.29
CA THR A 290 -14.27 -15.80 -18.18
C THR A 290 -15.00 -15.21 -16.98
N LEU A 291 -14.64 -13.99 -16.55
CA LEU A 291 -15.32 -13.29 -15.46
C LEU A 291 -16.81 -13.05 -15.75
N ALA A 292 -17.15 -12.69 -17.00
CA ALA A 292 -18.53 -12.49 -17.42
C ALA A 292 -19.36 -13.77 -17.26
N SER A 293 -18.81 -14.93 -17.59
CA SER A 293 -19.48 -16.23 -17.40
C SER A 293 -19.77 -16.56 -15.92
N TRP A 294 -19.10 -15.90 -14.98
CA TRP A 294 -19.28 -16.13 -13.54
C TRP A 294 -20.30 -15.19 -12.89
N THR A 295 -20.75 -14.15 -13.60
CA THR A 295 -21.62 -13.10 -13.04
C THR A 295 -22.94 -13.63 -12.46
N ASP A 296 -23.58 -14.62 -13.10
CA ASP A 296 -24.82 -15.24 -12.59
C ASP A 296 -24.61 -16.04 -11.30
N MET A 297 -23.50 -16.79 -11.23
CA MET A 297 -23.10 -17.52 -10.03
C MET A 297 -22.81 -16.54 -8.89
N LEU A 298 -22.06 -15.47 -9.17
CA LEU A 298 -21.76 -14.42 -8.19
C LEU A 298 -23.03 -13.73 -7.70
N ARG A 299 -23.97 -13.40 -8.61
CA ARG A 299 -25.24 -12.77 -8.27
C ARG A 299 -26.03 -13.59 -7.25
N SER A 300 -25.99 -14.91 -7.38
CA SER A 300 -26.70 -15.83 -6.50
C SER A 300 -26.05 -15.97 -5.12
N GLY A 301 -24.74 -15.70 -5.00
CA GLY A 301 -23.99 -15.80 -3.74
C GLY A 301 -23.79 -14.46 -3.03
N SER A 302 -23.29 -13.45 -3.74
CA SER A 302 -22.91 -12.15 -3.20
C SER A 302 -23.15 -11.03 -4.21
N ALA A 303 -24.15 -10.20 -3.93
CA ALA A 303 -24.47 -9.01 -4.74
C ALA A 303 -23.29 -8.05 -4.87
N ALA A 304 -22.49 -7.90 -3.81
CA ALA A 304 -21.31 -7.03 -3.81
C ALA A 304 -20.23 -7.55 -4.76
N ALA A 305 -19.93 -8.85 -4.72
CA ALA A 305 -18.96 -9.46 -5.63
C ALA A 305 -19.42 -9.42 -7.09
N ALA A 306 -20.72 -9.64 -7.33
CA ALA A 306 -21.30 -9.54 -8.67
C ALA A 306 -21.21 -8.11 -9.24
N LEU A 307 -21.57 -7.09 -8.44
CA LEU A 307 -21.44 -5.69 -8.84
C LEU A 307 -19.99 -5.33 -9.12
N GLN A 308 -19.05 -5.76 -8.26
CA GLN A 308 -17.63 -5.50 -8.42
C GLN A 308 -17.08 -6.12 -9.72
N ALA A 309 -17.47 -7.35 -10.04
CA ALA A 309 -17.14 -8.00 -11.31
C ALA A 309 -17.70 -7.24 -12.51
N ILE A 310 -18.97 -6.80 -12.44
CA ILE A 310 -19.59 -6.01 -13.52
C ILE A 310 -18.86 -4.66 -13.71
N ARG A 311 -18.43 -4.00 -12.64
CA ARG A 311 -17.63 -2.76 -12.75
C ARG A 311 -16.31 -2.98 -13.48
N CYS A 312 -15.65 -4.11 -13.22
CA CYS A 312 -14.43 -4.51 -13.91
C CYS A 312 -14.71 -4.76 -15.40
N LEU A 313 -15.75 -5.54 -15.71
CA LEU A 313 -16.16 -5.84 -17.09
C LEU A 313 -16.55 -4.60 -17.88
N LEU A 314 -17.32 -3.69 -17.31
CA LEU A 314 -17.70 -2.43 -17.97
C LEU A 314 -16.49 -1.53 -18.25
N ARG A 315 -15.43 -1.63 -17.44
CA ARG A 315 -14.23 -0.80 -17.59
C ARG A 315 -13.19 -1.36 -18.55
N HIS A 316 -13.06 -2.68 -18.61
CA HIS A 316 -11.97 -3.37 -19.29
C HIS A 316 -12.42 -4.40 -20.33
N GLY A 317 -13.69 -4.80 -20.31
CA GLY A 317 -14.28 -5.76 -21.24
C GLY A 317 -14.46 -5.20 -22.64
N ASN A 318 -14.68 -6.11 -23.59
CA ASN A 318 -14.89 -5.79 -24.99
C ASN A 318 -16.38 -5.52 -25.28
N PRO A 319 -16.77 -4.31 -25.74
CA PRO A 319 -18.15 -4.02 -26.09
C PRO A 319 -18.73 -4.86 -27.23
N GLU A 320 -17.87 -5.50 -28.03
CA GLU A 320 -18.27 -6.37 -29.14
C GLU A 320 -18.57 -7.81 -28.70
N ASP A 321 -18.25 -8.19 -27.46
CA ASP A 321 -18.48 -9.56 -26.97
C ASP A 321 -19.95 -9.76 -26.52
N ASP A 322 -20.49 -10.98 -26.69
CA ASP A 322 -21.90 -11.33 -26.46
C ASP A 322 -22.45 -11.05 -25.04
N TYR A 323 -21.58 -10.98 -24.03
CA TYR A 323 -21.98 -10.69 -22.65
C TYR A 323 -22.30 -9.20 -22.43
N TRP A 324 -21.75 -8.31 -23.26
CA TRP A 324 -21.78 -6.87 -23.03
C TRP A 324 -23.19 -6.29 -22.91
N PRO A 325 -24.15 -6.59 -23.81
CA PRO A 325 -25.50 -6.01 -23.74
C PRO A 325 -26.27 -6.37 -22.47
N GLN A 326 -25.86 -7.44 -21.77
CA GLN A 326 -26.54 -7.95 -20.58
C GLN A 326 -26.04 -7.29 -19.29
N LEU A 327 -24.81 -6.76 -19.28
CA LEU A 327 -24.16 -6.23 -18.07
C LEU A 327 -24.96 -5.12 -17.39
N GLY A 328 -25.46 -4.15 -18.17
CA GLY A 328 -26.23 -3.03 -17.64
C GLY A 328 -27.51 -3.50 -16.95
N ARG A 329 -28.24 -4.42 -17.59
CA ARG A 329 -29.45 -5.01 -17.01
C ARG A 329 -29.15 -5.80 -15.74
N PHE A 330 -28.12 -6.66 -15.75
CA PHE A 330 -27.75 -7.43 -14.57
C PHE A 330 -27.35 -6.56 -13.39
N ALA A 331 -26.59 -5.48 -13.62
CA ALA A 331 -26.25 -4.54 -12.56
C ALA A 331 -27.50 -3.86 -11.98
N LEU A 332 -28.42 -3.40 -12.83
CA LEU A 332 -29.66 -2.76 -12.41
C LEU A 332 -30.55 -3.71 -11.62
N ASP A 333 -30.74 -4.95 -12.09
CA ASP A 333 -31.51 -5.98 -11.38
C ASP A 333 -30.94 -6.23 -9.96
N ILE A 334 -29.61 -6.30 -9.83
CA ILE A 334 -28.95 -6.44 -8.52
C ILE A 334 -29.20 -5.22 -7.65
N LEU A 335 -28.96 -4.02 -8.19
CA LEU A 335 -29.13 -2.76 -7.46
C LEU A 335 -30.57 -2.59 -6.98
N GLN A 336 -31.56 -2.89 -7.81
CA GLN A 336 -32.97 -2.83 -7.44
C GLN A 336 -33.33 -3.84 -6.33
N GLY A 337 -32.70 -5.01 -6.33
CA GLY A 337 -32.89 -6.06 -5.31
C GLY A 337 -32.27 -5.72 -3.94
N LEU A 338 -31.41 -4.71 -3.85
CA LEU A 338 -30.85 -4.26 -2.58
C LEU A 338 -31.88 -3.49 -1.74
N ALA A 339 -31.81 -3.65 -0.41
CA ALA A 339 -32.55 -2.81 0.53
C ALA A 339 -32.31 -1.31 0.21
N PRO A 340 -33.27 -0.41 0.53
CA PRO A 340 -33.11 1.04 0.27
C PRO A 340 -31.75 1.58 0.74
N ASP A 341 -31.30 1.18 1.92
CA ASP A 341 -30.00 1.60 2.47
C ASP A 341 -28.81 0.98 1.73
N GLY A 342 -28.95 -0.25 1.22
CA GLY A 342 -27.95 -0.91 0.37
C GLY A 342 -27.79 -0.21 -1.00
N ARG A 343 -28.89 0.29 -1.58
CA ARG A 343 -28.87 1.11 -2.80
C ARG A 343 -28.14 2.43 -2.61
N ARG A 344 -28.23 3.00 -1.41
CA ARG A 344 -27.66 4.30 -1.03
C ARG A 344 -26.17 4.27 -0.70
N THR A 345 -25.54 3.10 -0.68
CA THR A 345 -24.10 3.02 -0.37
C THR A 345 -23.27 3.73 -1.43
N HIS A 346 -22.34 4.57 -0.98
CA HIS A 346 -21.41 5.32 -1.85
C HIS A 346 -20.60 4.39 -2.78
N VAL A 347 -20.43 3.12 -2.38
CA VAL A 347 -19.78 2.05 -3.15
C VAL A 347 -20.52 1.74 -4.46
N ASN A 348 -21.86 1.85 -4.47
CA ASN A 348 -22.69 1.46 -5.61
C ASN A 348 -22.90 2.59 -6.65
N ILE A 349 -22.68 3.85 -6.27
CA ILE A 349 -22.78 5.01 -7.18
C ILE A 349 -21.85 4.87 -8.38
N GLY A 350 -20.66 4.30 -8.17
CA GLY A 350 -19.72 4.02 -9.26
C GLY A 350 -20.30 3.06 -10.30
N VAL A 351 -21.03 2.02 -9.86
CA VAL A 351 -21.70 1.06 -10.77
C VAL A 351 -22.78 1.78 -11.58
N MET A 352 -23.63 2.57 -10.91
CA MET A 352 -24.72 3.30 -11.57
C MET A 352 -24.18 4.24 -12.66
N ALA A 353 -23.10 4.97 -12.36
CA ALA A 353 -22.43 5.83 -13.32
C ALA A 353 -21.86 5.05 -14.52
N GLN A 354 -21.24 3.89 -14.27
CA GLN A 354 -20.72 3.04 -15.34
C GLN A 354 -21.86 2.48 -16.22
N VAL A 355 -22.94 1.99 -15.62
CA VAL A 355 -24.10 1.50 -16.40
C VAL A 355 -24.68 2.62 -17.25
N ALA A 356 -24.84 3.83 -16.70
CA ALA A 356 -25.29 4.98 -17.47
C ALA A 356 -24.33 5.29 -18.63
N ALA A 357 -23.03 5.40 -18.36
CA ALA A 357 -22.03 5.83 -19.34
C ALA A 357 -21.77 4.82 -20.47
N TYR A 358 -21.89 3.52 -20.19
CA TYR A 358 -21.55 2.46 -21.14
C TYR A 358 -22.77 1.80 -21.80
N SER A 359 -23.98 2.11 -21.34
CA SER A 359 -25.20 1.68 -22.04
C SER A 359 -25.40 2.49 -23.32
N PRO A 360 -26.08 1.93 -24.34
CA PRO A 360 -26.40 2.70 -25.55
C PRO A 360 -27.20 3.97 -25.22
N SER A 361 -26.86 5.07 -25.89
CA SER A 361 -27.53 6.35 -25.71
C SER A 361 -29.04 6.25 -25.99
N GLY A 362 -29.85 6.73 -25.06
CA GLY A 362 -31.32 6.66 -25.09
C GLY A 362 -31.89 5.30 -24.69
N SER A 363 -31.08 4.35 -24.23
CA SER A 363 -31.57 3.04 -23.79
C SER A 363 -32.34 3.11 -22.46
N PRO A 364 -33.29 2.19 -22.21
CA PRO A 364 -33.96 2.08 -20.92
C PRO A 364 -32.99 1.92 -19.75
N GLN A 365 -31.90 1.17 -19.96
CA GLN A 365 -30.86 0.93 -18.95
C GLN A 365 -30.11 2.21 -18.59
N GLU A 366 -29.76 3.05 -19.58
CA GLU A 366 -29.15 4.35 -19.32
C GLU A 366 -30.08 5.23 -18.49
N ALA A 367 -31.35 5.38 -18.92
CA ALA A 367 -32.32 6.24 -18.24
C ALA A 367 -32.57 5.80 -16.79
N GLU A 368 -32.69 4.50 -16.56
CA GLU A 368 -32.88 3.95 -15.23
C GLU A 368 -31.65 4.14 -14.34
N ALA A 369 -30.44 3.90 -14.86
CA ALA A 369 -29.19 4.11 -14.13
C ALA A 369 -28.99 5.58 -13.74
N LEU A 370 -29.31 6.52 -14.65
CA LEU A 370 -29.29 7.96 -14.37
C LEU A 370 -30.27 8.34 -13.27
N ALA A 371 -31.49 7.80 -13.29
CA ALA A 371 -32.50 8.06 -12.27
C ALA A 371 -32.09 7.52 -10.90
N LEU A 372 -31.56 6.30 -10.83
CA LEU A 372 -31.04 5.71 -9.59
C LEU A 372 -29.84 6.49 -9.05
N PHE A 373 -28.92 6.89 -9.93
CA PHE A 373 -27.76 7.71 -9.57
C PHE A 373 -28.21 9.05 -8.97
N GLU A 374 -29.11 9.76 -9.65
CA GLU A 374 -29.59 11.07 -9.21
C GLU A 374 -30.34 11.00 -7.87
N ALA A 375 -31.23 10.00 -7.72
CA ALA A 375 -31.94 9.78 -6.47
C ALA A 375 -30.98 9.51 -5.30
N CYS A 376 -30.00 8.62 -5.52
CA CYS A 376 -28.99 8.27 -4.52
C CYS A 376 -28.13 9.47 -4.12
N ALA A 377 -27.62 10.23 -5.09
CA ALA A 377 -26.80 11.40 -4.85
C ALA A 377 -27.60 12.51 -4.14
N THR A 378 -28.82 12.79 -4.58
CA THR A 378 -29.67 13.85 -3.99
C THR A 378 -30.00 13.53 -2.54
N GLU A 379 -30.39 12.30 -2.25
CA GLU A 379 -30.73 11.87 -0.89
C GLU A 379 -29.52 11.91 0.05
N ALA A 380 -28.37 11.39 -0.40
CA ALA A 380 -27.16 11.39 0.41
C ALA A 380 -26.65 12.81 0.70
N LEU A 381 -26.81 13.73 -0.26
CA LEU A 381 -26.49 15.15 -0.08
C LEU A 381 -27.51 15.90 0.79
N ALA A 382 -28.67 15.32 1.10
CA ALA A 382 -29.72 15.94 1.91
C ALA A 382 -29.54 15.74 3.44
N VAL A 383 -28.73 14.77 3.89
CA VAL A 383 -28.53 14.43 5.32
C VAL A 383 -28.15 15.66 6.15
N SER A 384 -28.95 16.03 7.17
CA SER A 384 -29.02 17.38 7.73
C SER A 384 -27.90 17.76 8.72
N GLU A 385 -27.41 16.85 9.58
CA GLU A 385 -26.97 17.32 10.90
C GLU A 385 -25.49 17.64 11.11
N GLU A 386 -24.52 16.96 10.52
CA GLU A 386 -23.11 17.38 10.62
C GLU A 386 -22.41 17.19 9.27
N TRP A 387 -21.32 17.90 9.00
CA TRP A 387 -20.41 17.56 7.89
C TRP A 387 -19.67 16.27 8.29
N SER A 388 -20.46 15.20 8.44
CA SER A 388 -20.06 13.89 8.91
C SER A 388 -19.19 13.24 7.84
N PHE A 389 -18.35 12.31 8.28
CA PHE A 389 -17.65 11.33 7.44
C PHE A 389 -18.46 10.89 6.19
N ALA A 390 -19.78 10.69 6.33
CA ALA A 390 -20.69 10.32 5.24
C ALA A 390 -20.74 11.31 4.05
N LEU A 391 -20.70 12.62 4.27
CA LEU A 391 -20.73 13.61 3.16
C LEU A 391 -19.39 13.60 2.41
N GLN A 392 -18.27 13.46 3.13
CA GLN A 392 -16.95 13.32 2.51
C GLN A 392 -16.84 12.02 1.70
N GLU A 393 -17.34 10.90 2.23
CA GLU A 393 -17.41 9.63 1.49
C GLU A 393 -18.25 9.77 0.21
N MET A 394 -19.40 10.43 0.30
CA MET A 394 -20.29 10.65 -0.84
C MET A 394 -19.64 11.53 -1.91
N CYS A 395 -19.02 12.65 -1.53
CA CYS A 395 -18.26 13.50 -2.46
C CYS A 395 -17.11 12.73 -3.12
N SER A 396 -16.39 11.89 -2.37
CA SER A 396 -15.35 11.01 -2.91
C SER A 396 -15.92 9.99 -3.90
N ALA A 397 -17.11 9.44 -3.65
CA ALA A 397 -17.77 8.51 -4.56
C ALA A 397 -18.25 9.18 -5.85
N LEU A 398 -18.82 10.39 -5.77
CA LEU A 398 -19.18 11.19 -6.95
C LEU A 398 -17.94 11.55 -7.77
N ALA A 399 -16.84 11.91 -7.11
CA ALA A 399 -15.57 12.15 -7.77
C ALA A 399 -15.04 10.90 -8.49
N TYR A 400 -15.07 9.74 -7.85
CA TYR A 400 -14.67 8.49 -8.48
C TYR A 400 -15.59 8.13 -9.65
N ALA A 401 -16.90 8.29 -9.49
CA ALA A 401 -17.89 8.04 -10.54
C ALA A 401 -17.68 8.92 -11.78
N SER A 402 -17.26 10.18 -11.61
CA SER A 402 -16.99 11.10 -12.72
C SER A 402 -15.83 10.65 -13.64
N THR A 403 -15.02 9.68 -13.21
CA THR A 403 -13.90 9.15 -14.02
C THR A 403 -14.35 8.34 -15.23
N VAL A 404 -15.61 7.88 -15.26
CA VAL A 404 -16.20 7.21 -16.44
C VAL A 404 -16.40 8.19 -17.60
N LEU A 405 -16.45 9.49 -17.32
CA LEU A 405 -16.66 10.57 -18.28
C LEU A 405 -15.33 11.22 -18.71
N GLU A 406 -14.22 10.51 -18.60
CA GLU A 406 -12.92 10.99 -19.07
C GLU A 406 -12.26 10.00 -20.03
N ASP A 407 -11.64 10.55 -21.07
CA ASP A 407 -10.73 9.80 -21.90
C ASP A 407 -9.44 9.56 -21.07
N LYS A 408 -9.24 8.32 -20.64
CA LYS A 408 -8.12 7.89 -19.81
C LYS A 408 -7.23 6.92 -20.57
N ALA A 409 -7.03 7.22 -21.86
CA ALA A 409 -6.29 6.38 -22.79
C ALA A 409 -4.87 6.02 -22.32
N ILE A 410 -4.08 6.93 -21.71
CA ILE A 410 -2.68 6.63 -21.33
C ILE A 410 -2.63 5.75 -20.08
N SER A 411 -3.56 5.93 -19.14
CA SER A 411 -3.75 5.07 -17.96
C SER A 411 -4.59 3.84 -18.25
N LEU A 412 -4.96 3.63 -19.52
CA LEU A 412 -5.74 2.50 -20.04
C LEU A 412 -7.04 2.26 -19.25
N ARG A 413 -7.67 3.33 -18.77
CA ARG A 413 -9.04 3.28 -18.24
C ARG A 413 -9.95 3.73 -19.38
N ASN A 414 -11.09 3.08 -19.60
CA ASN A 414 -12.01 3.39 -20.71
C ASN A 414 -11.42 3.14 -22.11
N VAL A 415 -10.56 2.13 -22.27
CA VAL A 415 -9.77 1.88 -23.52
C VAL A 415 -10.63 1.71 -24.77
N ARG A 416 -11.83 1.14 -24.63
CA ARG A 416 -12.65 0.67 -25.76
C ARG A 416 -13.88 1.53 -26.06
N MET A 417 -14.16 2.53 -25.23
CA MET A 417 -15.32 3.40 -25.42
C MET A 417 -14.90 4.85 -25.43
N THR A 418 -15.30 5.56 -26.48
CA THR A 418 -15.11 6.99 -26.57
C THR A 418 -16.04 7.70 -25.60
N VAL A 419 -15.48 8.62 -24.84
CA VAL A 419 -16.26 9.41 -23.89
C VAL A 419 -17.12 10.43 -24.62
N ASN A 420 -18.40 10.48 -24.26
CA ASN A 420 -19.30 11.55 -24.70
C ASN A 420 -19.20 12.75 -23.72
N PRO A 421 -18.61 13.89 -24.12
CA PRO A 421 -18.49 15.06 -23.25
C PRO A 421 -19.85 15.72 -22.92
N SER A 422 -20.90 15.39 -23.68
CA SER A 422 -22.26 15.88 -23.46
C SER A 422 -23.17 14.83 -22.80
N HIS A 423 -22.60 13.79 -22.18
CA HIS A 423 -23.37 12.74 -21.53
C HIS A 423 -24.28 13.32 -20.43
N PRO A 424 -25.57 12.92 -20.32
CA PRO A 424 -26.49 13.44 -19.30
C PRO A 424 -25.98 13.31 -17.87
N LEU A 425 -25.21 12.25 -17.58
CA LEU A 425 -24.53 12.05 -16.30
C LEU A 425 -23.66 13.24 -15.88
N GLN A 426 -22.99 13.93 -16.82
CA GLN A 426 -22.18 15.12 -16.54
C GLN A 426 -23.04 16.23 -15.90
N GLN A 427 -24.23 16.47 -16.45
CA GLN A 427 -25.14 17.50 -15.94
C GLN A 427 -25.65 17.15 -14.54
N ILE A 428 -25.96 15.87 -14.30
CA ILE A 428 -26.39 15.38 -12.97
C ILE A 428 -25.25 15.55 -11.95
N LEU A 429 -24.04 15.12 -12.30
CA LEU A 429 -22.84 15.28 -11.48
C LEU A 429 -22.60 16.75 -11.13
N GLU A 430 -22.66 17.65 -12.11
CA GLU A 430 -22.49 19.08 -11.88
C GLU A 430 -23.54 19.66 -10.95
N ARG A 431 -24.81 19.26 -11.07
CA ARG A 431 -25.87 19.68 -10.14
C ARG A 431 -25.61 19.18 -8.73
N CYS A 432 -25.24 17.91 -8.57
CA CYS A 432 -24.96 17.31 -7.27
C CYS A 432 -23.75 17.99 -6.59
N VAL A 433 -22.68 18.21 -7.35
CA VAL A 433 -21.47 18.89 -6.89
C VAL A 433 -21.76 20.34 -6.51
N GLN A 434 -22.56 21.05 -7.31
CA GLN A 434 -22.97 22.42 -7.00
C GLN A 434 -23.82 22.49 -5.73
N ALA A 435 -24.78 21.57 -5.55
CA ALA A 435 -25.60 21.51 -4.34
C ALA A 435 -24.75 21.23 -3.08
N ALA A 436 -23.78 20.31 -3.18
CA ALA A 436 -22.84 20.01 -2.11
C ALA A 436 -21.98 21.23 -1.76
N LEU A 437 -21.51 21.94 -2.78
CA LEU A 437 -20.73 23.17 -2.65
C LEU A 437 -21.56 24.28 -1.99
N ASP A 438 -22.73 24.62 -2.52
CA ASP A 438 -23.58 25.71 -1.99
C ASP A 438 -23.91 25.47 -0.52
N ARG A 439 -24.18 24.22 -0.17
CA ARG A 439 -24.41 23.80 1.21
C ARG A 439 -23.18 23.97 2.09
N ALA A 440 -22.01 23.54 1.64
CA ALA A 440 -20.77 23.68 2.41
C ALA A 440 -20.41 25.16 2.63
N MET A 441 -20.61 26.00 1.60
CA MET A 441 -20.34 27.44 1.67
C MET A 441 -21.33 28.19 2.57
N ALA A 442 -22.52 27.65 2.82
CA ALA A 442 -23.54 28.26 3.68
C ALA A 442 -23.32 28.04 5.20
N ARG A 443 -22.56 27.00 5.62
CA ARG A 443 -22.55 26.56 7.03
C ARG A 443 -21.59 27.32 7.96
N THR A 444 -20.42 27.80 7.50
CA THR A 444 -19.48 28.61 8.32
C THR A 444 -18.37 29.25 7.47
N SER A 445 -18.04 30.53 7.70
CA SER A 445 -17.09 31.28 6.85
C SER A 445 -15.61 30.96 7.07
N HIS A 446 -15.20 30.47 8.24
CA HIS A 446 -13.78 30.38 8.59
C HIS A 446 -13.05 29.20 7.93
N ASP A 447 -13.70 28.05 7.71
CA ASP A 447 -13.07 26.85 7.11
C ASP A 447 -13.52 26.57 5.66
N ALA A 448 -14.38 27.43 5.09
CA ALA A 448 -14.94 27.26 3.75
C ALA A 448 -13.89 27.14 2.64
N LEU A 449 -12.78 27.87 2.75
CA LEU A 449 -11.67 27.81 1.79
C LEU A 449 -10.88 26.50 1.89
N GLY A 450 -10.69 25.98 3.11
CA GLY A 450 -10.05 24.68 3.32
C GLY A 450 -10.88 23.56 2.71
N PHE A 451 -12.20 23.58 2.96
CA PHE A 451 -13.15 22.68 2.31
C PHE A 451 -13.05 22.78 0.79
N LEU A 452 -13.13 23.99 0.21
CA LEU A 452 -13.15 24.18 -1.24
C LEU A 452 -11.87 23.66 -1.90
N VAL A 453 -10.71 23.84 -1.26
CA VAL A 453 -9.44 23.26 -1.72
C VAL A 453 -9.48 21.72 -1.67
N SER A 454 -9.84 21.13 -0.53
CA SER A 454 -9.94 19.68 -0.39
C SER A 454 -10.95 19.06 -1.35
N PHE A 455 -12.11 19.70 -1.50
CA PHE A 455 -13.17 19.28 -2.40
C PHE A 455 -12.73 19.35 -3.86
N THR A 456 -12.10 20.45 -4.29
CA THR A 456 -11.50 20.57 -5.63
C THR A 456 -10.44 19.49 -5.87
N ALA A 457 -9.63 19.16 -4.86
CA ALA A 457 -8.60 18.14 -4.96
C ALA A 457 -9.13 16.70 -5.03
N MET A 458 -10.35 16.46 -4.53
CA MET A 458 -10.98 15.13 -4.58
C MET A 458 -11.46 14.76 -5.98
N HIS A 459 -11.74 15.73 -6.86
CA HIS A 459 -12.26 15.48 -8.21
C HIS A 459 -11.16 15.18 -9.23
N TRP A 460 -11.48 14.25 -10.14
CA TRP A 460 -10.55 13.71 -11.14
C TRP A 460 -10.98 14.06 -12.56
N ASN A 461 -12.28 14.32 -12.78
CA ASN A 461 -12.84 14.77 -14.06
C ASN A 461 -12.32 16.16 -14.45
N GLU A 462 -11.67 16.28 -15.61
CA GLU A 462 -11.03 17.52 -16.04
C GLU A 462 -11.99 18.71 -16.12
N ALA A 463 -13.14 18.54 -16.79
CA ALA A 463 -14.11 19.62 -16.95
C ALA A 463 -14.64 20.12 -15.60
N LEU A 464 -15.00 19.19 -14.73
CA LEU A 464 -15.46 19.50 -13.37
C LEU A 464 -14.35 20.13 -12.52
N THR A 465 -13.12 19.61 -12.62
CA THR A 465 -11.95 20.12 -11.89
C THR A 465 -11.66 21.56 -12.31
N ARG A 466 -11.62 21.86 -13.61
CA ARG A 466 -11.45 23.23 -14.12
C ARG A 466 -12.55 24.17 -13.60
N LYS A 467 -13.80 23.72 -13.61
CA LYS A 467 -14.94 24.48 -13.06
C LYS A 467 -14.76 24.78 -11.57
N LEU A 468 -14.37 23.78 -10.78
CA LEU A 468 -14.12 23.94 -9.34
C LEU A 468 -12.92 24.86 -9.05
N HIS A 469 -11.86 24.80 -9.85
CA HIS A 469 -10.76 25.76 -9.77
C HIS A 469 -11.22 27.19 -10.06
N GLY A 470 -12.09 27.40 -11.06
CA GLY A 470 -12.72 28.70 -11.32
C GLY A 470 -13.51 29.21 -10.12
N ILE A 471 -14.39 28.36 -9.57
CA ILE A 471 -15.16 28.66 -8.36
C ILE A 471 -14.24 28.99 -7.17
N LEU A 472 -13.17 28.21 -6.97
CA LEU A 472 -12.19 28.47 -5.93
C LEU A 472 -11.57 29.86 -6.09
N ARG A 473 -11.18 30.24 -7.31
CA ARG A 473 -10.62 31.57 -7.59
C ARG A 473 -11.62 32.68 -7.28
N ASP A 474 -12.86 32.53 -7.72
CA ASP A 474 -13.92 33.53 -7.54
C ASP A 474 -14.32 33.69 -6.07
N ARG A 475 -14.43 32.58 -5.34
CA ARG A 475 -14.86 32.55 -3.94
C ARG A 475 -13.74 32.90 -2.98
N PHE A 476 -12.47 32.73 -3.36
CA PHE A 476 -11.32 33.00 -2.48
C PHE A 476 -11.33 34.43 -1.95
N ALA A 477 -11.45 35.42 -2.85
CA ALA A 477 -11.44 36.82 -2.46
C ALA A 477 -12.61 37.22 -1.55
N TYR A 478 -13.76 36.56 -1.71
CA TYR A 478 -14.95 36.81 -0.89
C TYR A 478 -14.83 36.25 0.54
N HIS A 479 -14.29 35.04 0.70
CA HIS A 479 -14.21 34.39 2.02
C HIS A 479 -12.90 34.68 2.79
N MET A 480 -11.82 35.03 2.09
CA MET A 480 -10.51 35.33 2.70
C MET A 480 -10.59 36.37 3.85
N PRO A 481 -11.33 37.49 3.73
CA PRO A 481 -11.40 38.50 4.81
C PRO A 481 -11.96 37.96 6.13
N ALA A 482 -12.75 36.89 6.11
CA ALA A 482 -13.32 36.30 7.31
C ALA A 482 -12.28 35.53 8.15
N SER A 483 -11.19 35.02 7.54
CA SER A 483 -10.09 34.36 8.25
C SER A 483 -8.83 34.27 7.39
N LEU A 484 -7.88 35.17 7.63
CA LEU A 484 -6.60 35.21 6.90
C LEU A 484 -5.74 33.96 7.16
N ALA A 485 -5.74 33.47 8.41
CA ALA A 485 -5.01 32.27 8.79
C ALA A 485 -5.57 31.00 8.12
N ALA A 486 -6.90 30.89 7.98
CA ALA A 486 -7.51 29.76 7.28
C ALA A 486 -7.28 29.85 5.77
N ALA A 487 -7.32 31.06 5.19
CA ALA A 487 -6.94 31.28 3.80
C ALA A 487 -5.49 30.88 3.52
N GLY A 488 -4.56 31.22 4.43
CA GLY A 488 -3.16 30.79 4.39
C GLY A 488 -3.01 29.27 4.46
N LYS A 489 -3.73 28.60 5.37
CA LYS A 489 -3.74 27.12 5.44
C LYS A 489 -4.32 26.47 4.19
N ALA A 490 -5.38 27.03 3.62
CA ALA A 490 -5.99 26.52 2.38
C ALA A 490 -5.02 26.64 1.20
N LEU A 491 -4.35 27.78 1.03
CA LEU A 491 -3.31 27.94 0.00
C LEU A 491 -2.09 27.06 0.24
N LYS A 492 -1.71 26.84 1.51
CA LYS A 492 -0.68 25.86 1.86
C LYS A 492 -1.05 24.46 1.37
N ALA A 493 -2.29 24.03 1.59
CA ALA A 493 -2.79 22.74 1.09
C ALA A 493 -2.80 22.69 -0.45
N ALA A 494 -3.23 23.76 -1.12
CA ALA A 494 -3.18 23.88 -2.58
C ALA A 494 -1.74 23.72 -3.12
N ALA A 495 -0.75 24.35 -2.48
CA ALA A 495 0.66 24.19 -2.83
C ALA A 495 1.17 22.74 -2.68
N MET A 496 0.71 22.01 -1.65
CA MET A 496 1.06 20.60 -1.47
C MET A 496 0.53 19.69 -2.59
N TYR A 497 -0.57 20.05 -3.26
CA TYR A 497 -1.08 19.29 -4.40
C TYR A 497 -0.24 19.49 -5.67
N GLN A 498 0.46 20.63 -5.80
CA GLN A 498 1.37 20.91 -6.93
C GLN A 498 2.56 19.93 -6.95
N SER A 499 3.02 19.51 -5.77
CA SER A 499 4.18 18.63 -5.62
C SER A 499 3.84 17.13 -5.58
N SER A 500 2.56 16.78 -5.73
CA SER A 500 2.13 15.38 -5.77
C SER A 500 2.50 14.72 -7.09
N ARG A 501 3.06 13.49 -7.05
CA ARG A 501 3.30 12.69 -8.26
C ARG A 501 1.95 12.22 -8.82
N GLN A 502 1.61 12.70 -10.02
CA GLN A 502 0.40 12.30 -10.76
C GLN A 502 0.75 11.33 -11.90
N VAL A 503 -0.23 10.55 -12.35
CA VAL A 503 -0.13 9.74 -13.57
C VAL A 503 -0.06 10.67 -14.79
N ALA A 504 0.50 10.23 -15.92
CA ALA A 504 0.68 11.07 -17.12
C ALA A 504 -0.61 11.76 -17.59
N ASP A 505 -1.76 11.06 -17.53
CA ASP A 505 -3.11 11.59 -17.83
C ASP A 505 -3.59 12.71 -16.92
N GLU A 506 -2.94 12.92 -15.78
CA GLU A 506 -3.37 13.83 -14.72
C GLU A 506 -2.37 14.97 -14.50
N THR A 507 -1.38 15.10 -15.40
CA THR A 507 -0.37 16.17 -15.38
C THR A 507 -1.00 17.57 -15.46
N TYR A 508 -2.15 17.71 -16.13
CA TYR A 508 -2.91 18.96 -16.19
C TYR A 508 -3.35 19.44 -14.80
N ARG A 509 -3.60 18.54 -13.84
CA ARG A 509 -4.05 18.89 -12.48
C ARG A 509 -2.96 19.63 -11.73
N THR A 510 -1.71 19.18 -11.85
CA THR A 510 -0.55 19.88 -11.27
C THR A 510 -0.44 21.29 -11.83
N ALA A 511 -0.62 21.46 -13.14
CA ALA A 511 -0.62 22.78 -13.78
C ALA A 511 -1.77 23.68 -13.28
N LEU A 512 -2.98 23.13 -13.13
CA LEU A 512 -4.14 23.86 -12.59
C LEU A 512 -3.94 24.30 -11.14
N TRP A 513 -3.34 23.44 -10.29
CA TRP A 513 -2.99 23.80 -8.92
C TRP A 513 -1.88 24.85 -8.86
N GLN A 514 -0.91 24.78 -9.76
CA GLN A 514 0.13 25.79 -9.89
C GLN A 514 -0.48 27.15 -10.25
N GLU A 515 -1.24 27.20 -11.34
CA GLU A 515 -1.92 28.39 -11.82
C GLU A 515 -2.85 29.00 -10.74
N THR A 516 -3.62 28.15 -10.05
CA THR A 516 -4.55 28.62 -9.01
C THR A 516 -3.82 29.22 -7.83
N PHE A 517 -2.72 28.62 -7.39
CA PHE A 517 -1.92 29.19 -6.31
C PHE A 517 -1.25 30.49 -6.73
N ASP A 518 -0.66 30.55 -7.94
CA ASP A 518 0.02 31.73 -8.47
C ASP A 518 -0.94 32.93 -8.60
N LEU A 519 -2.21 32.67 -8.89
CA LEU A 519 -3.27 33.68 -8.93
C LEU A 519 -3.73 34.12 -7.54
N LEU A 520 -3.82 33.22 -6.57
CA LEU A 520 -4.39 33.50 -5.25
C LEU A 520 -3.38 33.99 -4.22
N ILE A 521 -2.11 33.57 -4.31
CA ILE A 521 -1.06 33.98 -3.37
C ILE A 521 -0.80 35.49 -3.35
N PRO A 522 -0.85 36.24 -4.47
CA PRO A 522 -0.69 37.69 -4.45
C PRO A 522 -1.90 38.38 -3.80
N VAL A 523 -3.10 37.82 -3.93
CA VAL A 523 -4.31 38.33 -3.28
C VAL A 523 -4.18 38.24 -1.76
N LEU A 524 -3.74 37.10 -1.24
CA LEU A 524 -3.47 36.94 0.19
C LEU A 524 -2.31 37.83 0.66
N ALA A 525 -1.22 37.91 -0.10
CA ALA A 525 -0.03 38.67 0.29
C ALA A 525 -0.29 40.18 0.44
N ARG A 526 -1.29 40.74 -0.26
CA ARG A 526 -1.71 42.13 -0.10
C ARG A 526 -2.35 42.42 1.26
N VAL A 527 -2.96 41.41 1.89
CA VAL A 527 -3.75 41.58 3.13
C VAL A 527 -3.05 40.93 4.34
N SER A 528 -2.36 39.81 4.14
CA SER A 528 -1.53 39.12 5.15
C SER A 528 -0.25 38.57 4.51
N PRO A 529 0.86 39.35 4.55
CA PRO A 529 2.17 38.87 4.10
C PRO A 529 2.66 37.64 4.88
N GLY A 530 2.33 37.55 6.18
CA GLY A 530 2.72 36.44 7.05
C GLY A 530 2.05 35.12 6.67
N ASP A 531 0.74 35.10 6.46
CA ASP A 531 0.02 33.89 6.03
C ASP A 531 0.40 33.48 4.61
N ALA A 532 0.67 34.45 3.72
CA ALA A 532 1.21 34.18 2.40
C ALA A 532 2.61 33.55 2.47
N ALA A 533 3.46 33.93 3.42
CA ALA A 533 4.75 33.28 3.64
C ALA A 533 4.59 31.82 4.11
N ILE A 534 3.64 31.55 5.01
CA ILE A 534 3.31 30.19 5.46
C ILE A 534 2.83 29.30 4.30
N ALA A 535 2.01 29.85 3.41
CA ALA A 535 1.54 29.13 2.21
C ALA A 535 2.69 28.81 1.25
N ARG A 536 3.58 29.77 0.97
CA ARG A 536 4.77 29.56 0.11
C ARG A 536 5.73 28.51 0.64
N ALA A 537 5.82 28.32 1.96
CA ALA A 537 6.68 27.32 2.58
C ALA A 537 6.30 25.87 2.23
N ALA A 538 5.12 25.62 1.66
CA ALA A 538 4.71 24.30 1.20
C ALA A 538 5.08 24.00 -0.27
N ILE A 539 5.62 24.98 -1.02
CA ILE A 539 6.12 24.74 -2.38
C ILE A 539 7.28 23.74 -2.30
N GLY A 540 7.21 22.67 -3.10
CA GLY A 540 8.21 21.60 -3.08
C GLY A 540 8.09 20.63 -1.90
N TYR A 541 7.08 20.78 -1.04
CA TYR A 541 6.80 19.80 0.02
C TYR A 541 6.38 18.47 -0.59
N ASN A 542 7.19 17.43 -0.40
CA ASN A 542 6.85 16.07 -0.81
C ASN A 542 6.55 15.23 0.44
N PRO A 543 5.30 14.81 0.70
CA PRO A 543 4.98 13.99 1.87
C PRO A 543 5.71 12.63 1.88
N ARG A 544 6.36 12.23 0.78
CA ARG A 544 7.19 11.02 0.68
C ARG A 544 8.71 11.29 0.76
N SER A 545 9.19 12.54 0.76
CA SER A 545 10.63 12.81 0.92
C SER A 545 11.13 12.58 2.34
N ASP A 546 10.23 12.54 3.32
CA ASP A 546 10.54 12.18 4.72
C ASP A 546 10.63 10.65 4.93
N TYR A 547 10.50 9.86 3.86
CA TYR A 547 10.54 8.39 3.86
C TYR A 547 11.59 7.80 2.89
N ILE A 548 12.67 8.53 2.58
CA ILE A 548 13.83 7.97 1.83
C ILE A 548 15.03 7.82 2.76
#